data_AF-A0A9W8ZE90-F1
#
_entry.id   AF-A0A9W8ZE90-F1
#
_cell.length_a   1.000
_cell.length_b   1.000
_cell.length_c   1.000
_cell.angle_alpha   90.00
_cell.angle_beta   90.00
_cell.angle_gamma   90.00
#
_symmetry.space_group_name_H-M   'P 1'
#
loop_
_entity.id
_entity.type
_entity.pdbx_description
1 polymer ?
#
loop_
_entity_poly.entity_id
_entity_poly.type
_entity_poly.pdbx_seq_one_letter_code
_entity_poly.pdbx_strand_id
1 'polypeptide(L)'
;MRGALFLSTLCASALAAPLTQTIKSRDYSISTWQPASGSKSSCDKTSDKIIGFYVGPQMGDVLTNACAAMMPACAYPDRLPKDAVCAQVVDWRLDGSKSSTQSANVETAEGNKISGWDLKLSVTPAAQPETSAGVFWTASDCYGYFAYMLEKWEPEGCHSQEGFGIGNITVGGESSLAGTVFKIEIVAEQ
;
A
#
# COMPACT_ATOMS: atom_id res chain seq x y z
N MET A 1 -16.58 -36.70 64.47
CA MET A 1 -15.26 -36.38 63.89
C MET A 1 -15.49 -36.18 62.39
N ARG A 2 -15.58 -34.94 61.90
CA ARG A 2 -14.46 -34.13 61.35
C ARG A 2 -13.67 -34.90 60.28
N GLY A 3 -13.93 -34.58 59.02
CA GLY A 3 -13.02 -34.76 57.89
C GLY A 3 -13.29 -33.63 56.90
N ALA A 4 -12.41 -32.64 56.86
CA ALA A 4 -12.57 -31.40 56.12
C ALA A 4 -11.51 -31.29 55.01
N LEU A 5 -11.94 -30.71 53.87
CA LEU A 5 -11.19 -29.85 52.92
C LEU A 5 -9.99 -30.51 52.17
N PHE A 6 -9.58 -30.14 50.95
CA PHE A 6 -9.67 -28.88 50.21
C PHE A 6 -9.80 -29.11 48.70
N LEU A 7 -10.65 -28.31 48.04
CA LEU A 7 -10.57 -28.04 46.60
C LEU A 7 -9.37 -27.12 46.33
N SER A 8 -8.51 -27.51 45.40
CA SER A 8 -7.46 -26.64 44.84
C SER A 8 -7.65 -26.53 43.33
N THR A 9 -8.51 -25.62 42.89
CA THR A 9 -8.54 -25.15 41.50
C THR A 9 -7.40 -24.16 41.30
N LEU A 10 -6.36 -24.57 40.56
CA LEU A 10 -5.33 -23.65 40.06
C LEU A 10 -5.94 -22.76 38.97
N CYS A 11 -6.15 -21.48 39.28
CA CYS A 11 -6.34 -20.46 38.26
C CYS A 11 -4.98 -20.21 37.58
N ALA A 12 -4.77 -20.80 36.41
CA ALA A 12 -3.69 -20.41 35.52
C ALA A 12 -4.04 -19.05 34.88
N SER A 13 -3.58 -17.95 35.48
CA SER A 13 -3.54 -16.65 34.81
C SER A 13 -2.48 -16.72 33.71
N ALA A 14 -2.91 -17.13 32.50
CA ALA A 14 -2.11 -16.98 31.30
C ALA A 14 -1.95 -15.47 31.03
N LEU A 15 -0.85 -14.89 31.50
CA LEU A 15 -0.38 -13.60 31.02
C LEU A 15 0.02 -13.81 29.56
N ALA A 16 -0.90 -13.52 28.64
CA ALA A 16 -0.58 -13.34 27.23
C ALA A 16 0.32 -12.10 27.14
N ALA A 17 1.63 -12.30 27.33
CA ALA A 17 2.60 -11.26 27.07
C ALA A 17 2.47 -10.88 25.58
N PRO A 18 2.25 -9.59 25.25
CA PRO A 18 2.28 -9.18 23.86
C PRO A 18 3.66 -9.54 23.32
N LEU A 19 3.68 -10.35 22.25
CA LEU A 19 4.90 -10.70 21.53
C LEU A 19 5.43 -9.43 20.85
N THR A 20 6.22 -8.65 21.57
CA THR A 20 7.00 -7.55 21.01
C THR A 20 8.27 -8.14 20.40
N GLN A 21 8.21 -8.52 19.13
CA GLN A 21 9.42 -8.78 18.35
C GLN A 21 9.93 -7.45 17.77
N THR A 22 11.22 -7.20 17.92
CA THR A 22 11.95 -6.13 17.24
C THR A 22 11.73 -6.29 15.74
N ILE A 23 10.99 -5.36 15.13
CA ILE A 23 10.66 -5.40 13.72
C ILE A 23 11.97 -5.24 12.94
N LYS A 24 12.48 -6.33 12.36
CA LYS A 24 13.57 -6.25 11.39
C LYS A 24 13.07 -5.45 10.20
N SER A 25 13.88 -4.46 9.78
CA SER A 25 13.65 -3.62 8.60
C SER A 25 13.10 -4.46 7.46
N ARG A 26 11.86 -4.17 7.05
CA ARG A 26 11.19 -4.93 6.00
C ARG A 26 11.82 -4.51 4.68
N ASP A 27 12.63 -5.40 4.10
CA ASP A 27 13.17 -5.22 2.75
C ASP A 27 11.99 -5.33 1.78
N TYR A 28 11.46 -4.19 1.33
CA TYR A 28 10.33 -4.11 0.39
C TYR A 28 10.77 -4.51 -1.03
N SER A 29 11.58 -5.56 -1.16
CA SER A 29 11.91 -6.14 -2.46
C SER A 29 10.66 -6.84 -3.02
N ILE A 30 10.20 -6.35 -4.18
CA ILE A 30 9.00 -6.82 -4.89
C ILE A 30 9.15 -8.25 -5.41
N SER A 31 10.33 -8.86 -5.29
CA SER A 31 10.71 -10.10 -5.97
C SER A 31 9.74 -11.27 -5.78
N THR A 32 8.88 -11.25 -4.75
CA THR A 32 7.87 -12.28 -4.49
C THR A 32 6.42 -11.79 -4.45
N TRP A 33 6.14 -10.48 -4.44
CA TRP A 33 4.76 -9.98 -4.41
C TRP A 33 4.13 -10.06 -5.80
N GLN A 34 2.85 -10.43 -5.86
CA GLN A 34 2.07 -10.50 -7.10
C GLN A 34 0.66 -9.94 -6.85
N PRO A 35 0.03 -9.31 -7.86
CA PRO A 35 -1.34 -8.84 -7.72
C PRO A 35 -2.31 -10.02 -7.59
N ALA A 36 -3.47 -9.78 -6.97
CA ALA A 36 -4.51 -10.80 -6.90
C ALA A 36 -4.93 -11.28 -8.30
N SER A 37 -5.26 -12.55 -8.42
CA SER A 37 -5.65 -13.16 -9.70
C SER A 37 -6.82 -12.42 -10.35
N GLY A 38 -6.71 -12.11 -11.64
CA GLY A 38 -7.75 -11.38 -12.37
C GLY A 38 -7.80 -9.88 -12.09
N SER A 39 -6.79 -9.31 -11.42
CA SER A 39 -6.59 -7.86 -11.38
C SER A 39 -6.36 -7.32 -12.79
N LYS A 40 -6.88 -6.13 -13.08
CA LYS A 40 -6.84 -5.53 -14.42
C LYS A 40 -6.34 -4.11 -14.37
N SER A 41 -5.29 -3.83 -15.13
CA SER A 41 -4.76 -2.50 -15.34
C SER A 41 -5.44 -1.82 -16.53
N SER A 42 -5.59 -0.50 -16.45
CA SER A 42 -6.03 0.38 -17.53
C SER A 42 -5.17 1.63 -17.51
N CYS A 43 -4.36 1.80 -18.55
CA CYS A 43 -3.45 2.93 -18.69
C CYS A 43 -4.10 4.08 -19.45
N ASP A 44 -3.83 5.29 -19.03
CA ASP A 44 -4.30 6.50 -19.72
C ASP A 44 -3.38 6.80 -20.90
N LYS A 45 -3.88 6.54 -22.11
CA LYS A 45 -3.16 6.79 -23.36
C LYS A 45 -3.37 8.21 -23.91
N THR A 46 -4.13 9.04 -23.20
CA THR A 46 -4.46 10.41 -23.61
C THR A 46 -3.55 11.45 -22.97
N SER A 47 -2.82 11.06 -21.91
CA SER A 47 -1.81 11.91 -21.28
C SER A 47 -0.63 12.14 -22.21
N ASP A 48 -0.22 13.41 -22.34
CA ASP A 48 1.03 13.83 -22.98
C ASP A 48 2.23 13.79 -22.02
N LYS A 49 2.01 13.34 -20.78
CA LYS A 49 2.97 13.34 -19.68
C LYS A 49 3.23 11.94 -19.17
N ILE A 50 4.48 11.71 -18.81
CA ILE A 50 4.99 10.48 -18.21
C ILE A 50 5.73 10.81 -16.91
N ILE A 51 5.89 9.82 -16.05
CA ILE A 51 6.61 9.94 -14.78
C ILE A 51 8.08 9.61 -15.02
N GLY A 52 8.98 10.52 -14.64
CA GLY A 52 10.42 10.38 -14.80
C GLY A 52 11.09 9.75 -13.59
N PHE A 53 11.16 8.41 -13.53
CA PHE A 53 11.92 7.71 -12.47
C PHE A 53 13.37 7.37 -12.84
N TYR A 54 13.78 7.55 -14.10
CA TYR A 54 15.16 7.27 -14.53
C TYR A 54 16.18 8.26 -13.97
N VAL A 55 15.75 9.50 -13.69
CA VAL A 55 16.59 10.55 -13.13
C VAL A 55 15.77 11.29 -12.09
N GLY A 56 16.15 11.25 -10.81
CA GLY A 56 15.47 11.98 -9.73
C GLY A 56 15.09 11.12 -8.53
N PRO A 57 13.99 11.47 -7.80
CA PRO A 57 13.44 10.63 -6.73
C PRO A 57 13.24 9.20 -7.23
N GLN A 58 13.72 8.24 -6.46
CA GLN A 58 13.59 6.84 -6.84
C GLN A 58 12.12 6.42 -6.71
N MET A 59 11.64 5.63 -7.67
CA MET A 59 10.27 5.08 -7.66
C MET A 59 9.95 4.45 -6.30
N GLY A 60 10.87 3.65 -5.75
CA GLY A 60 10.71 3.03 -4.44
C GLY A 60 10.45 4.02 -3.31
N ASP A 61 11.13 5.16 -3.30
CA ASP A 61 10.95 6.20 -2.27
C ASP A 61 9.60 6.89 -2.41
N VAL A 62 9.22 7.26 -3.65
CA VAL A 62 7.94 7.90 -3.96
C VAL A 62 6.77 7.00 -3.54
N LEU A 63 6.81 5.72 -3.90
CA LEU A 63 5.78 4.76 -3.52
C LEU A 63 5.75 4.48 -2.02
N THR A 64 6.91 4.34 -1.37
CA THR A 64 6.97 4.13 0.08
C THR A 64 6.42 5.33 0.84
N ASN A 65 6.73 6.55 0.40
CA ASN A 65 6.21 7.78 1.01
C ASN A 65 4.71 7.94 0.80
N ALA A 66 4.21 7.64 -0.41
CA ALA A 66 2.78 7.66 -0.70
C ALA A 66 2.02 6.69 0.22
N CYS A 67 2.48 5.45 0.34
CA CYS A 67 1.84 4.46 1.17
C CYS A 67 1.94 4.77 2.67
N ALA A 68 3.09 5.28 3.13
CA ALA A 68 3.23 5.75 4.51
C ALA A 68 2.25 6.89 4.85
N ALA A 69 1.89 7.73 3.87
CA ALA A 69 0.90 8.78 4.06
C ALA A 69 -0.56 8.27 4.03
N MET A 70 -0.84 7.18 3.31
CA MET A 70 -2.19 6.61 3.19
C MET A 70 -2.53 5.57 4.25
N MET A 71 -1.52 4.98 4.89
CA MET A 71 -1.68 3.93 5.88
C MET A 71 -1.48 4.45 7.32
N PRO A 72 -2.00 3.74 8.34
CA PRO A 72 -1.69 4.05 9.72
C PRO A 72 -0.19 3.99 9.99
N ALA A 73 0.31 4.84 10.90
CA ALA A 73 1.75 5.01 11.13
C ALA A 73 2.45 3.70 11.54
N CYS A 74 1.75 2.80 12.25
CA CYS A 74 2.25 1.48 12.62
C CYS A 74 2.44 0.49 11.45
N ALA A 75 1.93 0.80 10.25
CA ALA A 75 2.27 0.05 9.03
C ALA A 75 3.73 0.31 8.59
N TYR A 76 4.33 1.42 9.04
CA TYR A 76 5.71 1.83 8.74
C TYR A 76 6.48 2.11 10.04
N PRO A 77 6.71 1.09 10.87
CA PRO A 77 7.29 1.26 12.21
C PRO A 77 8.70 1.83 12.20
N ASP A 78 9.48 1.59 11.13
CA ASP A 78 10.81 2.17 10.95
C ASP A 78 10.81 3.71 10.84
N ARG A 79 9.62 4.31 10.62
CA ARG A 79 9.41 5.77 10.57
C ARG A 79 8.94 6.35 11.91
N LEU A 80 8.76 5.52 12.93
CA LEU A 80 8.31 5.95 14.24
C LEU A 80 9.48 6.23 15.19
N PRO A 81 9.28 7.07 16.22
CA PRO A 81 10.19 7.16 17.35
C PRO A 81 10.49 5.79 17.97
N LYS A 82 11.69 5.59 18.51
CA LYS A 82 12.14 4.30 19.05
C LYS A 82 11.30 3.76 20.21
N ASP A 83 10.56 4.63 20.88
CA ASP A 83 9.66 4.34 22.00
C ASP A 83 8.20 4.12 21.57
N ALA A 84 7.89 4.25 20.28
CA ALA A 84 6.55 3.97 19.77
C ALA A 84 6.23 2.47 19.86
N VAL A 85 5.07 2.17 20.45
CA VAL A 85 4.57 0.80 20.58
C VAL A 85 3.43 0.59 19.60
N CYS A 86 3.60 -0.36 18.69
CA CYS A 86 2.57 -0.78 17.74
C CYS A 86 2.07 -2.18 18.11
N ALA A 87 0.74 -2.35 18.11
CA ALA A 87 0.17 -3.69 18.06
C ALA A 87 0.61 -4.37 16.75
N GLN A 88 0.95 -5.66 16.81
CA GLN A 88 1.30 -6.42 15.61
C GLN A 88 0.04 -6.68 14.78
N VAL A 89 -0.32 -5.70 13.97
CA VAL A 89 -1.38 -5.78 12.98
C VAL A 89 -0.73 -5.71 11.61
N VAL A 90 -0.92 -6.77 10.81
CA VAL A 90 -0.43 -6.82 9.43
C VAL A 90 -1.49 -6.33 8.44
N ASP A 91 -2.77 -6.49 8.80
CA ASP A 91 -3.93 -6.12 7.98
C ASP A 91 -4.61 -4.87 8.56
N TRP A 92 -4.54 -3.77 7.82
CA TRP A 92 -5.14 -2.50 8.22
C TRP A 92 -6.50 -2.34 7.55
N ARG A 93 -7.45 -1.69 8.22
CA ARG A 93 -8.74 -1.39 7.59
C ARG A 93 -8.59 -0.23 6.61
N LEU A 94 -9.14 -0.37 5.41
CA LEU A 94 -9.23 0.71 4.42
C LEU A 94 -10.57 1.43 4.58
N ASP A 95 -10.62 2.37 5.52
CA ASP A 95 -11.83 3.10 5.93
C ASP A 95 -12.20 4.23 4.96
N GLY A 96 -12.43 3.87 3.70
CA GLY A 96 -12.75 4.78 2.61
C GLY A 96 -11.55 5.17 1.75
N SER A 97 -11.78 6.06 0.79
CA SER A 97 -10.74 6.47 -0.16
C SER A 97 -9.59 7.18 0.55
N LYS A 98 -8.37 6.85 0.12
CA LYS A 98 -7.12 7.48 0.56
C LYS A 98 -6.37 8.01 -0.65
N SER A 99 -5.62 9.09 -0.47
CA SER A 99 -4.72 9.59 -1.50
C SER A 99 -3.52 10.26 -0.89
N SER A 100 -2.42 10.28 -1.63
CA SER A 100 -1.22 11.04 -1.31
C SER A 100 -0.65 11.65 -2.58
N THR A 101 -0.29 12.92 -2.50
CA THR A 101 0.44 13.63 -3.54
C THR A 101 1.93 13.62 -3.19
N GLN A 102 2.77 13.22 -4.13
CA GLN A 102 4.21 13.08 -3.97
C GLN A 102 4.90 13.86 -5.07
N SER A 103 5.96 14.58 -4.72
CA SER A 103 6.84 15.18 -5.71
C SER A 103 7.56 14.09 -6.50
N ALA A 104 7.47 14.20 -7.82
CA ALA A 104 8.12 13.32 -8.78
C ALA A 104 8.57 14.15 -9.97
N ASN A 105 9.55 13.67 -10.73
CA ASN A 105 9.82 14.29 -12.00
C ASN A 105 8.73 13.88 -12.99
N VAL A 106 8.25 14.86 -13.75
CA VAL A 106 7.31 14.63 -14.85
C VAL A 106 8.01 15.05 -16.13
N GLU A 107 7.81 14.26 -17.18
CA GLU A 107 8.45 14.44 -18.47
C GLU A 107 7.39 14.43 -19.58
N THR A 108 7.69 15.07 -20.71
CA THR A 108 6.94 14.88 -21.96
C THR A 108 7.27 13.52 -22.55
N ALA A 109 6.48 13.04 -23.52
CA ALA A 109 6.76 11.79 -24.24
C ALA A 109 8.14 11.78 -24.93
N GLU A 110 8.71 12.95 -25.24
CA GLU A 110 10.05 13.10 -25.81
C GLU A 110 11.18 13.12 -24.75
N GLY A 111 10.84 12.95 -23.46
CA GLY A 111 11.81 12.92 -22.35
C GLY A 111 12.22 14.30 -21.81
N ASN A 112 11.49 15.37 -22.14
CA ASN A 112 11.78 16.69 -21.59
C ASN A 112 11.14 16.87 -20.22
N LYS A 113 11.93 17.22 -19.21
CA LYS A 113 11.40 17.50 -17.86
C LYS A 113 10.49 18.73 -17.86
N ILE A 114 9.36 18.61 -17.19
CA ILE A 114 8.41 19.69 -16.94
C ILE A 114 8.18 19.86 -15.44
N SER A 115 8.10 21.12 -15.00
CA SER A 115 7.87 21.51 -13.60
C SER A 115 6.41 21.88 -13.35
N GLY A 116 5.98 21.96 -12.09
CA GLY A 116 4.62 22.34 -11.72
C GLY A 116 3.66 21.16 -11.66
N TRP A 117 4.20 19.95 -11.53
CA TRP A 117 3.44 18.70 -11.57
C TRP A 117 3.91 17.73 -10.49
N ASP A 118 2.95 17.14 -9.80
CA ASP A 118 3.15 16.10 -8.80
C ASP A 118 2.49 14.79 -9.22
N LEU A 119 2.89 13.71 -8.55
CA LEU A 119 2.26 12.41 -8.67
C LEU A 119 1.21 12.21 -7.57
N LYS A 120 -0.05 12.04 -7.94
CA LYS A 120 -1.11 11.66 -7.01
C LYS A 120 -1.37 10.16 -7.08
N LEU A 121 -1.21 9.49 -5.95
CA LEU A 121 -1.55 8.09 -5.77
C LEU A 121 -2.83 8.00 -4.94
N SER A 122 -3.80 7.24 -5.41
CA SER A 122 -5.10 7.11 -4.75
C SER A 122 -5.54 5.66 -4.67
N VAL A 123 -6.22 5.31 -3.59
CA VAL A 123 -6.83 4.00 -3.37
C VAL A 123 -8.28 4.20 -2.99
N THR A 124 -9.18 3.54 -3.72
CA THR A 124 -10.63 3.60 -3.47
C THR A 124 -11.14 2.18 -3.23
N PRO A 125 -11.58 1.84 -2.01
CA PRO A 125 -12.14 0.53 -1.72
C PRO A 125 -13.42 0.28 -2.51
N ALA A 126 -13.70 -0.98 -2.83
CA ALA A 126 -15.01 -1.37 -3.34
C ALA A 126 -16.11 -1.04 -2.32
N ALA A 127 -17.31 -0.70 -2.81
CA ALA A 127 -18.47 -0.58 -1.94
C ALA A 127 -18.78 -1.95 -1.30
N GLN A 128 -18.94 -1.95 0.02
CA GLN A 128 -19.25 -3.15 0.81
C GLN A 128 -20.57 -2.93 1.56
N PRO A 129 -21.36 -3.99 1.81
CA PRO A 129 -22.50 -3.91 2.72
C PRO A 129 -22.06 -3.40 4.11
N GLU A 130 -22.93 -2.67 4.80
CA GLU A 130 -22.63 -2.17 6.16
C GLU A 130 -22.30 -3.29 7.16
N THR A 131 -22.81 -4.50 6.92
CA THR A 131 -22.56 -5.69 7.73
C THR A 131 -21.28 -6.45 7.35
N SER A 132 -20.52 -5.98 6.36
CA SER A 132 -19.25 -6.59 5.96
C SER A 132 -18.18 -6.40 7.03
N ALA A 133 -17.20 -7.31 7.07
CA ALA A 133 -16.00 -7.14 7.87
C ALA A 133 -15.20 -5.88 7.46
N GLY A 134 -15.39 -5.42 6.22
CA GLY A 134 -14.70 -4.29 5.63
C GLY A 134 -13.57 -4.72 4.68
N VAL A 135 -12.96 -3.73 4.03
CA VAL A 135 -11.81 -3.92 3.16
C VAL A 135 -10.54 -3.79 4.00
N PHE A 136 -9.61 -4.73 3.86
CA PHE A 136 -8.34 -4.72 4.58
C PHE A 136 -7.18 -4.80 3.62
N TRP A 137 -6.06 -4.18 3.98
CA TRP A 137 -4.85 -4.13 3.16
C TRP A 137 -3.59 -4.12 4.01
N THR A 138 -2.53 -4.65 3.44
CA THR A 138 -1.19 -4.66 4.05
C THR A 138 -0.33 -3.54 3.46
N ALA A 139 0.80 -3.24 4.12
CA ALA A 139 1.80 -2.34 3.54
C ALA A 139 2.35 -2.86 2.19
N SER A 140 2.42 -4.19 2.06
CA SER A 140 2.81 -4.85 0.82
C SER A 140 1.77 -4.68 -0.28
N ASP A 141 0.47 -4.71 0.04
CA ASP A 141 -0.57 -4.43 -0.95
C ASP A 141 -0.52 -2.99 -1.42
N CYS A 142 -0.40 -2.04 -0.49
CA CYS A 142 -0.31 -0.62 -0.87
C CYS A 142 0.82 -0.39 -1.86
N TYR A 143 2.03 -0.82 -1.51
CA TYR A 143 3.20 -0.63 -2.36
C TYR A 143 3.10 -1.46 -3.65
N GLY A 144 2.73 -2.74 -3.52
CA GLY A 144 2.77 -3.73 -4.59
C GLY A 144 1.88 -3.38 -5.77
N TYR A 145 0.64 -2.91 -5.55
CA TYR A 145 -0.25 -2.56 -6.66
C TYR A 145 0.26 -1.36 -7.46
N PHE A 146 0.78 -0.32 -6.80
CA PHE A 146 1.37 0.83 -7.50
C PHE A 146 2.67 0.45 -8.22
N ALA A 147 3.55 -0.31 -7.55
CA ALA A 147 4.79 -0.77 -8.16
C ALA A 147 4.52 -1.66 -9.37
N TYR A 148 3.57 -2.59 -9.28
CA TYR A 148 3.18 -3.45 -10.39
C TYR A 148 2.72 -2.64 -11.61
N MET A 149 1.90 -1.60 -11.41
CA MET A 149 1.49 -0.72 -12.52
C MET A 149 2.67 0.02 -13.14
N LEU A 150 3.69 0.43 -12.37
CA LEU A 150 4.81 1.19 -12.89
C LEU A 150 5.91 0.30 -13.49
N GLU A 151 6.10 -0.92 -12.99
CA GLU A 151 7.17 -1.83 -13.43
C GLU A 151 6.78 -2.73 -14.59
N LYS A 152 5.49 -3.04 -14.73
CA LYS A 152 5.01 -3.91 -15.81
C LYS A 152 4.74 -3.09 -17.06
N TRP A 153 5.20 -3.64 -18.18
CA TRP A 153 4.91 -3.13 -19.51
C TRP A 153 3.42 -3.28 -19.82
N GLU A 154 2.90 -2.46 -20.73
CA GLU A 154 1.55 -2.67 -21.27
C GLU A 154 1.42 -4.05 -21.92
N PRO A 155 0.28 -4.76 -21.76
CA PRO A 155 -0.96 -4.31 -21.11
C PRO A 155 -1.05 -4.57 -19.59
N GLU A 156 -0.09 -5.27 -18.98
CA GLU A 156 -0.16 -5.65 -17.57
C GLU A 156 0.03 -4.46 -16.61
N GLY A 157 0.90 -3.53 -16.96
CA GLY A 157 1.08 -2.25 -16.28
C GLY A 157 1.08 -1.10 -17.28
N CYS A 158 1.56 0.05 -16.82
CA CYS A 158 1.61 1.30 -17.56
C CYS A 158 3.04 1.72 -17.89
N HIS A 159 4.00 0.80 -17.85
CA HIS A 159 5.31 1.04 -18.45
C HIS A 159 5.23 0.93 -19.97
N SER A 160 5.79 1.91 -20.67
CA SER A 160 5.83 2.02 -22.13
C SER A 160 7.23 2.40 -22.60
N GLN A 161 7.41 2.53 -23.92
CA GLN A 161 8.71 2.96 -24.45
C GLN A 161 9.00 4.43 -24.13
N GLU A 162 7.95 5.23 -24.02
CA GLU A 162 7.99 6.64 -23.66
C GLU A 162 8.41 6.79 -22.19
N GLY A 163 7.93 5.91 -21.31
CA GLY A 163 8.34 5.86 -19.91
C GLY A 163 7.24 5.31 -19.00
N PHE A 164 7.22 5.78 -17.75
CA PHE A 164 6.26 5.33 -16.74
C PHE A 164 4.94 6.11 -16.89
N GLY A 165 3.90 5.45 -17.38
CA GLY A 165 2.59 6.04 -17.59
C GLY A 165 1.73 6.13 -16.32
N ILE A 166 0.54 6.70 -16.49
CA ILE A 166 -0.49 6.82 -15.44
C ILE A 166 -1.69 5.93 -15.78
N GLY A 167 -2.53 5.64 -14.80
CA GLY A 167 -3.64 4.73 -14.99
C GLY A 167 -4.23 4.22 -13.68
N ASN A 168 -4.93 3.10 -13.78
CA ASN A 168 -5.48 2.42 -12.61
C ASN A 168 -5.39 0.90 -12.74
N ILE A 169 -5.37 0.21 -11.60
CA ILE A 169 -5.53 -1.23 -11.48
C ILE A 169 -6.72 -1.51 -10.56
N THR A 170 -7.67 -2.30 -11.06
CA THR A 170 -8.77 -2.84 -10.27
C THR A 170 -8.37 -4.21 -9.74
N VAL A 171 -8.40 -4.38 -8.42
CA VAL A 171 -8.03 -5.63 -7.76
C VAL A 171 -9.03 -6.74 -8.08
N GLY A 172 -8.54 -7.89 -8.52
CA GLY A 172 -9.35 -9.09 -8.76
C GLY A 172 -9.42 -10.05 -7.56
N GLY A 173 -9.79 -11.29 -7.84
CA GLY A 173 -9.79 -12.39 -6.88
C GLY A 173 -10.93 -12.34 -5.87
N GLU A 174 -10.75 -13.06 -4.76
CA GLU A 174 -11.77 -13.26 -3.72
C GLU A 174 -11.37 -12.66 -2.36
N SER A 175 -10.28 -11.88 -2.32
CA SER A 175 -9.85 -11.23 -1.09
C SER A 175 -10.75 -10.05 -0.71
N SER A 176 -10.60 -9.53 0.51
CA SER A 176 -11.33 -8.32 0.94
C SER A 176 -11.00 -7.09 0.10
N LEU A 177 -9.87 -7.09 -0.63
CA LEU A 177 -9.47 -6.03 -1.55
C LEU A 177 -10.17 -6.10 -2.91
N ALA A 178 -10.85 -7.20 -3.27
CA ALA A 178 -11.46 -7.36 -4.58
C ALA A 178 -12.38 -6.17 -4.94
N GLY A 179 -12.19 -5.64 -6.14
CA GLY A 179 -12.86 -4.43 -6.65
C GLY A 179 -12.27 -3.10 -6.18
N THR A 180 -11.29 -3.10 -5.28
CA THR A 180 -10.55 -1.88 -4.89
C THR A 180 -9.79 -1.35 -6.11
N VAL A 181 -9.77 -0.03 -6.29
CA VAL A 181 -9.08 0.63 -7.39
C VAL A 181 -7.89 1.39 -6.86
N PHE A 182 -6.70 1.06 -7.37
CA PHE A 182 -5.47 1.82 -7.17
C PHE A 182 -5.25 2.67 -8.41
N LYS A 183 -5.01 3.97 -8.24
CA LYS A 183 -4.89 4.94 -9.33
C LYS A 183 -3.64 5.79 -9.16
N ILE A 184 -2.92 5.98 -10.27
CA ILE A 184 -1.81 6.92 -10.39
C ILE A 184 -2.24 8.02 -11.36
N GLU A 185 -2.02 9.27 -10.97
CA GLU A 185 -2.35 10.46 -11.76
C GLU A 185 -1.20 11.46 -11.69
N ILE A 186 -0.98 12.22 -12.77
CA ILE A 186 -0.17 13.43 -12.74
C ILE A 186 -1.10 14.61 -12.52
N VAL A 187 -0.84 15.43 -11.51
CA VAL A 187 -1.68 16.57 -11.12
C VAL A 187 -0.83 17.83 -11.02
N ALA A 188 -1.44 19.01 -11.19
CA ALA A 188 -0.72 20.26 -10.97
C ALA A 188 -0.25 20.35 -9.50
N GLU A 189 0.97 20.84 -9.28
CA GLU A 189 1.49 21.20 -7.95
C GLU A 189 0.51 22.19 -7.27
N GLN A 190 0.27 21.98 -5.97
CA GLN A 190 -0.63 22.82 -5.15
C GLN A 190 0.13 23.90 -4.38
#